data_AF-A0A6A4R8L6-F1
#
_entry.id   AF-A0A6A4R8L6-F1
#
_cell.length_a   1.000
_cell.length_b   1.000
_cell.length_c   1.000
_cell.angle_alpha   90.00
_cell.angle_beta   90.00
_cell.angle_gamma   90.00
#
_symmetry.space_group_name_H-M   'P 1'
#
loop_
_entity.id
_entity.type
_entity.pdbx_description
1 polymer ?
#
loop_
_entity_poly.entity_id
_entity_poly.type
_entity_poly.pdbx_seq_one_letter_code
_entity_poly.pdbx_strand_id
1 'polypeptide(L)'
;MSEHHDLEAENRQLRKLLKSAQSAGRAKPQPSARNVPALQLELPKVLRYPLADFAATRGRKVPLPETVAEIAEVIGRENAVRLVEGTRATGSRKWRRHLYVPGEMHEEHRITKMVGLEAAVRLSHSHTNCIIELPSCFALRKAYMADHALRLSDAGATLSEIASEMGVEQKTAKSLLAGADYWSVRLC
;
A
#
# COMPACT_ATOMS: atom_id res chain seq x y z
N MET A 1 -32.34 -30.78 -54.96
CA MET A 1 -31.47 -29.68 -54.43
C MET A 1 -32.18 -28.78 -53.40
N SER A 2 -33.46 -28.99 -53.04
CA SER A 2 -34.13 -28.18 -52.00
C SER A 2 -33.90 -28.69 -50.57
N GLU A 3 -33.84 -30.00 -50.35
CA GLU A 3 -33.72 -30.60 -49.01
C GLU A 3 -32.44 -30.19 -48.26
N HIS A 4 -31.33 -29.97 -48.96
CA HIS A 4 -30.06 -29.58 -48.34
C HIS A 4 -30.07 -28.12 -47.85
N HIS A 5 -30.83 -27.25 -48.52
CA HIS A 5 -31.01 -25.85 -48.10
C HIS A 5 -31.98 -25.71 -46.93
N ASP A 6 -32.99 -26.58 -46.88
CA ASP A 6 -33.95 -26.63 -45.78
C ASP A 6 -33.28 -27.10 -44.47
N LEU A 7 -32.40 -28.12 -44.54
CA LEU A 7 -31.61 -28.59 -43.40
C LEU A 7 -30.60 -27.55 -42.88
N GLU A 8 -30.05 -26.70 -43.76
CA GLU A 8 -29.16 -25.60 -43.38
C GLU A 8 -29.92 -24.42 -42.76
N ALA A 9 -31.14 -24.17 -43.21
CA ALA A 9 -32.02 -23.17 -42.60
C ALA A 9 -32.45 -23.62 -41.19
N GLU A 10 -32.82 -24.89 -41.05
CA GLU A 10 -33.20 -25.50 -39.78
C GLU A 10 -32.02 -25.53 -38.79
N ASN A 11 -30.82 -25.91 -39.23
CA ASN A 11 -29.61 -25.86 -38.40
C ASN A 11 -29.27 -24.44 -37.93
N ARG A 12 -29.46 -23.43 -38.79
CA ARG A 12 -29.26 -22.03 -38.40
C ARG A 12 -30.28 -21.60 -37.35
N GLN A 13 -31.51 -22.07 -37.45
CA GLN A 13 -32.57 -21.77 -36.50
C GLN A 13 -32.32 -22.45 -35.14
N LEU A 14 -31.91 -23.72 -35.14
CA LEU A 14 -31.51 -24.45 -33.93
C LEU A 14 -30.30 -23.83 -33.23
N ARG A 15 -29.30 -23.35 -33.98
CA ARG A 15 -28.15 -22.62 -33.41
C ARG A 15 -28.55 -21.28 -32.79
N LYS A 16 -29.51 -20.56 -33.38
CA LYS A 16 -30.07 -19.34 -32.79
C LYS A 16 -30.79 -19.64 -31.47
N LEU A 17 -31.60 -20.70 -31.43
CA LEU A 17 -32.33 -21.12 -30.23
C LEU A 17 -31.40 -21.58 -29.10
N LEU A 18 -30.33 -22.32 -29.43
CA LEU A 18 -29.28 -22.68 -28.47
C LEU A 18 -28.57 -21.45 -27.90
N LYS A 19 -28.25 -20.46 -28.74
CA LYS A 19 -27.60 -19.22 -28.29
C LYS A 19 -28.52 -18.38 -27.41
N SER A 20 -29.83 -18.33 -27.70
CA SER A 20 -30.79 -17.65 -26.82
C SER A 20 -30.96 -18.37 -25.49
N ALA A 21 -31.01 -19.71 -25.49
CA ALA A 21 -31.11 -20.51 -24.27
C ALA A 21 -29.86 -20.37 -23.37
N GLN A 22 -28.66 -20.37 -23.98
CA GLN A 22 -27.41 -20.11 -23.24
C GLN A 22 -27.33 -18.69 -22.67
N SER A 23 -27.94 -17.70 -23.33
CA SER A 23 -28.02 -16.33 -22.81
C SER A 23 -29.08 -16.15 -21.72
N ALA A 24 -30.13 -16.97 -21.71
CA ALA A 24 -31.18 -16.94 -20.70
C ALA A 24 -30.72 -17.52 -19.34
N GLY A 25 -29.72 -18.41 -19.34
CA GLY A 25 -29.12 -18.97 -18.13
C GLY A 25 -27.92 -18.20 -17.57
N ARG A 26 -27.39 -17.20 -18.29
CA ARG A 26 -26.35 -16.30 -17.76
C ARG A 26 -27.04 -15.16 -17.04
N ALA A 27 -26.95 -15.14 -15.71
CA ALA A 27 -27.27 -13.95 -14.94
C ALA A 27 -26.59 -12.75 -15.60
N LYS A 28 -27.37 -11.72 -15.95
CA LYS A 28 -26.83 -10.45 -16.46
C LYS A 28 -25.72 -10.04 -15.50
N PRO A 29 -24.47 -9.78 -15.95
CA PRO A 29 -23.51 -9.15 -15.06
C PRO A 29 -24.19 -7.90 -14.53
N GLN A 30 -24.31 -7.81 -13.20
CA GLN A 30 -24.77 -6.58 -12.56
C GLN A 30 -24.03 -5.43 -13.25
N PRO A 31 -24.72 -4.32 -13.62
CA PRO A 31 -24.01 -3.14 -14.06
C PRO A 31 -22.99 -2.86 -12.97
N SER A 32 -21.70 -2.99 -13.30
CA SER A 32 -20.61 -2.65 -12.40
C SER A 32 -20.96 -1.28 -11.89
N ALA A 33 -21.13 -1.15 -10.57
CA ALA A 33 -21.47 0.09 -9.92
C ALA A 33 -20.72 1.22 -10.65
N ARG A 34 -21.50 2.20 -11.12
CA ARG A 34 -21.08 3.40 -11.84
C ARG A 34 -19.58 3.68 -11.69
N ASN A 35 -18.95 4.10 -12.78
CA ASN A 35 -17.75 4.96 -12.79
C ASN A 35 -17.99 6.25 -11.98
N VAL A 36 -18.28 6.11 -10.68
CA VAL A 36 -18.02 7.12 -9.68
C VAL A 36 -16.52 6.96 -9.50
N PRO A 37 -15.67 7.94 -9.87
CA PRO A 37 -14.28 7.91 -9.48
C PRO A 37 -14.30 7.64 -8.00
N ALA A 38 -13.66 6.54 -7.55
CA ALA A 38 -13.76 6.07 -6.19
C ALA A 38 -13.62 7.28 -5.28
N LEU A 39 -14.74 7.72 -4.69
CA LEU A 39 -14.76 8.80 -3.73
C LEU A 39 -13.78 8.30 -2.69
N GLN A 40 -12.62 8.95 -2.66
CA GLN A 40 -11.48 8.54 -1.88
C GLN A 40 -11.76 8.94 -0.44
N LEU A 41 -12.85 8.40 0.09
CA LEU A 41 -13.42 8.70 1.38
C LEU A 41 -13.08 7.55 2.32
N GLU A 42 -12.68 7.99 3.51
CA GLU A 42 -12.44 7.29 4.76
C GLU A 42 -11.21 6.34 4.76
N LEU A 43 -10.11 6.88 5.32
CA LEU A 43 -8.90 6.17 5.72
C LEU A 43 -9.24 5.00 6.67
N PRO A 44 -8.89 3.74 6.34
CA PRO A 44 -9.03 2.66 7.31
C PRO A 44 -7.85 2.63 8.28
N LYS A 45 -8.18 2.85 9.55
CA LYS A 45 -7.47 2.47 10.79
C LYS A 45 -5.95 2.63 10.72
N VAL A 46 -5.54 3.88 10.92
CA VAL A 46 -4.26 4.34 11.50
C VAL A 46 -3.28 3.19 11.70
N LEU A 47 -2.24 3.12 10.87
CA LEU A 47 -0.98 2.56 11.35
C LEU A 47 -0.65 3.39 12.60
N ARG A 48 -1.02 2.88 13.78
CA ARG A 48 -0.47 3.38 15.04
C ARG A 48 1.02 3.38 14.79
N TYR A 49 1.67 4.49 15.08
CA TYR A 49 3.10 4.78 14.97
C TYR A 49 3.46 5.71 13.80
N PRO A 50 3.97 6.92 14.09
CA PRO A 50 4.43 7.85 13.09
C PRO A 50 5.77 7.36 12.52
N LEU A 51 5.73 6.38 11.62
CA LEU A 51 6.95 5.78 11.05
C LEU A 51 7.72 6.81 10.23
N ALA A 52 7.02 7.75 9.58
CA ALA A 52 7.62 8.90 8.90
C ALA A 52 8.46 9.75 9.86
N ASP A 53 7.89 10.18 10.99
CA ASP A 53 8.58 11.02 11.97
C ASP A 53 9.74 10.26 12.64
N PHE A 54 9.54 8.95 12.89
CA PHE A 54 10.62 8.08 13.35
C PHE A 54 11.74 8.00 12.31
N ALA A 55 11.42 7.87 11.02
CA ALA A 55 12.41 7.84 9.95
C ALA A 55 13.24 9.12 9.91
N ALA A 56 12.62 10.27 10.18
CA ALA A 56 13.26 11.57 10.21
C ALA A 56 14.21 11.75 11.41
N THR A 57 13.89 11.08 12.53
CA THR A 57 14.58 11.25 13.82
C THR A 57 15.44 10.02 14.16
N ARG A 58 15.03 9.22 15.15
CA ARG A 58 15.80 8.07 15.68
C ARG A 58 16.06 6.99 14.62
N GLY A 59 15.13 6.81 13.69
CA GLY A 59 15.21 5.84 12.60
C GLY A 59 16.05 6.27 11.40
N ARG A 60 16.82 7.37 11.49
CA ARG A 60 17.57 7.94 10.36
C ARG A 60 18.58 6.96 9.74
N LYS A 61 19.28 6.17 10.56
CA LYS A 61 20.31 5.22 10.09
C LYS A 61 19.77 3.82 9.76
N VAL A 62 18.47 3.58 9.97
CA VAL A 62 17.87 2.29 9.62
C VAL A 62 17.81 2.17 8.09
N PRO A 63 18.30 1.08 7.48
CA PRO A 63 18.30 0.95 6.03
C PRO A 63 16.87 0.98 5.47
N LEU A 64 16.69 1.74 4.39
CA LEU A 64 15.49 1.72 3.57
C LEU A 64 15.70 0.77 2.39
N PRO A 65 14.61 0.23 1.81
CA PRO A 65 14.69 -0.37 0.48
C PRO A 65 15.27 0.62 -0.53
N GLU A 66 16.06 0.12 -1.48
CA GLU A 66 16.81 0.93 -2.47
C GLU A 66 15.94 2.01 -3.13
N THR A 67 14.81 1.64 -3.73
CA THR A 67 13.88 2.60 -4.37
C THR A 67 13.34 3.65 -3.40
N VAL A 68 13.13 3.30 -2.12
CA VAL A 68 12.66 4.28 -1.12
C VAL A 68 13.81 5.18 -0.66
N ALA A 69 15.05 4.68 -0.65
CA ALA A 69 16.24 5.48 -0.37
C ALA A 69 16.49 6.51 -1.50
N GLU A 70 16.37 6.11 -2.76
CA GLU A 70 16.45 7.01 -3.92
C GLU A 70 15.40 8.12 -3.84
N ILE A 71 14.14 7.77 -3.55
CA ILE A 71 13.08 8.77 -3.33
C ILE A 71 13.43 9.69 -2.15
N ALA A 72 13.98 9.14 -1.06
CA ALA A 72 14.37 9.90 0.12
C ALA A 72 15.47 10.93 -0.15
N GLU A 73 16.37 10.67 -1.10
CA GLU A 73 17.38 11.64 -1.55
C GLU A 73 16.74 12.86 -2.22
N VAL A 74 15.60 12.67 -2.91
CA VAL A 74 14.91 13.74 -3.64
C VAL A 74 13.96 14.54 -2.74
N ILE A 75 13.10 13.84 -1.98
CA ILE A 75 12.00 14.50 -1.25
C ILE A 75 12.20 14.53 0.26
N GLY A 76 13.30 13.97 0.74
CA GLY A 76 13.57 13.77 2.16
C GLY A 76 13.00 12.44 2.66
N ARG A 77 13.70 11.88 3.64
CA ARG A 77 13.43 10.57 4.23
C ARG A 77 12.04 10.44 4.84
N GLU A 78 11.60 11.46 5.57
CA GLU A 78 10.28 11.52 6.19
C GLU A 78 9.16 11.39 5.14
N ASN A 79 9.26 12.19 4.08
CA ASN A 79 8.29 12.21 2.99
C ASN A 79 8.29 10.91 2.19
N ALA A 80 9.46 10.33 1.93
CA ALA A 80 9.56 9.02 1.27
C ALA A 80 8.83 7.93 2.07
N VAL A 81 9.04 7.88 3.39
CA VAL A 81 8.35 6.91 4.25
C VAL A 81 6.85 7.22 4.33
N ARG A 82 6.46 8.49 4.45
CA ARG A 82 5.05 8.93 4.42
C ARG A 82 4.35 8.51 3.13
N LEU A 83 5.06 8.55 2.00
CA LEU A 83 4.57 8.10 0.70
C LEU A 83 4.31 6.58 0.67
N VAL A 84 5.23 5.78 1.23
CA VAL A 84 5.09 4.33 1.34
C VAL A 84 3.91 3.95 2.24
N GLU A 85 3.76 4.60 3.39
CA GLU A 85 2.66 4.33 4.33
C GLU A 85 1.31 4.80 3.82
N GLY A 86 1.30 5.98 3.19
CA GLY A 86 0.10 6.56 2.61
C GLY A 86 -0.40 5.76 1.42
N THR A 87 0.49 5.14 0.63
CA THR A 87 0.09 4.43 -0.60
C THR A 87 -0.62 3.12 -0.32
N ARG A 88 -1.82 2.98 -0.90
CA ARG A 88 -2.66 1.79 -0.78
C ARG A 88 -2.03 0.62 -1.55
N ALA A 89 -2.31 -0.59 -1.09
CA ALA A 89 -1.93 -1.79 -1.82
C ALA A 89 -2.60 -1.81 -3.21
N THR A 90 -1.88 -2.33 -4.20
CA THR A 90 -2.30 -2.39 -5.60
C THR A 90 -2.36 -3.84 -6.07
N GLY A 91 -3.43 -4.20 -6.78
CA GLY A 91 -3.62 -5.55 -7.32
C GLY A 91 -4.00 -6.60 -6.27
N SER A 92 -3.85 -7.88 -6.62
CA SER A 92 -4.29 -9.01 -5.77
C SER A 92 -3.43 -9.24 -4.53
N ARG A 93 -2.20 -8.70 -4.49
CA ARG A 93 -1.25 -8.90 -3.38
C ARG A 93 -1.33 -7.73 -2.40
N LYS A 94 -1.75 -8.00 -1.17
CA LYS A 94 -1.92 -6.99 -0.09
C LYS A 94 -0.66 -6.19 0.26
N TRP A 95 0.53 -6.67 -0.09
CA TRP A 95 1.80 -6.02 0.21
C TRP A 95 2.34 -5.14 -0.92
N ARG A 96 1.88 -5.35 -2.16
CA ARG A 96 2.41 -4.65 -3.34
C ARG A 96 1.81 -3.26 -3.42
N ARG A 97 2.63 -2.24 -3.62
CA ARG A 97 2.19 -0.84 -3.76
C ARG A 97 2.88 -0.25 -4.97
N HIS A 98 2.11 0.36 -5.86
CA HIS A 98 2.70 1.21 -6.90
C HIS A 98 2.11 2.60 -6.82
N LEU A 99 2.93 3.55 -7.24
CA LEU A 99 2.57 4.93 -7.33
C LEU A 99 2.90 5.43 -8.74
N TYR A 100 1.88 5.93 -9.43
CA TYR A 100 2.11 6.72 -10.63
C TYR A 100 2.47 8.15 -10.24
N VAL A 101 3.55 8.67 -10.80
CA VAL A 101 4.04 10.04 -10.62
C VAL A 101 3.76 10.83 -11.91
N PRO A 102 2.75 11.71 -11.94
CA PRO A 102 2.50 12.57 -13.11
C PRO A 102 3.64 13.59 -13.29
N GLY A 103 3.84 14.07 -14.52
CA GLY A 103 4.81 15.13 -14.81
C GLY A 103 4.45 16.52 -14.26
N GLU A 104 3.17 16.78 -14.01
CA GLU A 104 2.71 18.03 -13.38
C GLU A 104 2.02 17.71 -12.05
N MET A 105 2.40 18.43 -10.99
CA MET A 105 1.83 18.28 -9.65
C MET A 105 1.03 19.52 -9.28
N HIS A 106 -0.21 19.29 -8.87
CA HIS A 106 -1.12 20.31 -8.37
C HIS A 106 -1.46 20.06 -6.90
N GLU A 107 -1.92 21.08 -6.19
CA GLU A 107 -2.20 21.04 -4.75
C GLU A 107 -3.24 19.97 -4.36
N GLU A 108 -4.21 19.74 -5.23
CA GLU A 108 -5.26 18.75 -5.00
C GLU A 108 -4.79 17.31 -5.22
N HIS A 109 -3.63 17.12 -5.85
CA HIS A 109 -3.12 15.78 -6.14
C HIS A 109 -2.82 15.01 -4.85
N ARG A 110 -3.11 13.71 -4.86
CA ARG A 110 -2.97 12.86 -3.68
C ARG A 110 -1.54 12.83 -3.12
N ILE A 111 -0.53 12.83 -3.99
CA ILE A 111 0.89 12.88 -3.59
C ILE A 111 1.15 14.18 -2.83
N THR A 112 0.71 15.31 -3.38
CA THR A 112 0.81 16.63 -2.75
C THR A 112 0.16 16.66 -1.36
N LYS A 113 -1.04 16.07 -1.20
CA LYS A 113 -1.69 15.97 0.11
C LYS A 113 -0.93 15.10 1.12
N MET A 114 -0.09 14.16 0.66
CA MET A 114 0.70 13.31 1.53
C MET A 114 2.04 13.95 1.92
N VAL A 115 2.78 14.53 0.97
CA VAL A 115 4.17 14.97 1.21
C VAL A 115 4.38 16.48 1.10
N GLY A 116 3.35 17.24 0.76
CA GLY A 116 3.43 18.67 0.47
C GLY A 116 3.73 18.95 -1.01
N LEU A 117 3.38 20.14 -1.48
CA LEU A 117 3.50 20.53 -2.90
C LEU A 117 4.96 20.54 -3.34
N GLU A 118 5.84 21.17 -2.56
CA GLU A 118 7.25 21.29 -2.89
C GLU A 118 7.93 19.92 -3.08
N ALA A 119 7.69 18.99 -2.15
CA ALA A 119 8.20 17.62 -2.24
C ALA A 119 7.58 16.87 -3.43
N ALA A 120 6.27 17.03 -3.68
CA ALA A 120 5.61 16.39 -4.81
C ALA A 120 6.19 16.87 -6.15
N VAL A 121 6.45 18.18 -6.29
CA VAL A 121 7.07 18.77 -7.48
C VAL A 121 8.48 18.22 -7.68
N ARG A 122 9.32 18.15 -6.62
CA ARG A 122 10.65 17.50 -6.71
C ARG A 122 10.56 16.03 -7.13
N LEU A 123 9.58 15.30 -6.59
CA LEU A 123 9.33 13.90 -6.99
C LEU A 123 8.96 13.81 -8.47
N SER A 124 8.08 14.69 -8.95
CA SER A 124 7.71 14.76 -10.36
C SER A 124 8.92 14.97 -11.24
N HIS A 125 9.77 15.96 -10.95
CA HIS A 125 10.95 16.26 -11.77
C HIS A 125 11.93 15.09 -11.86
N SER A 126 12.10 14.34 -10.77
CA SER A 126 13.02 13.18 -10.76
C SER A 126 12.41 11.92 -11.38
N HIS A 127 11.09 11.72 -11.27
CA HIS A 127 10.40 10.49 -11.67
C HIS A 127 9.19 10.76 -12.58
N THR A 128 9.33 11.67 -13.54
CA THR A 128 8.24 12.12 -14.41
C THR A 128 7.62 10.97 -15.19
N ASN A 129 6.28 10.88 -15.18
CA ASN A 129 5.48 9.90 -15.92
C ASN A 129 5.90 8.44 -15.65
N CYS A 130 6.38 8.16 -14.44
CA CYS A 130 6.87 6.85 -14.03
C CYS A 130 5.88 6.15 -13.08
N ILE A 131 5.84 4.82 -13.15
CA ILE A 131 5.18 3.98 -12.13
C ILE A 131 6.28 3.40 -11.25
N ILE A 132 6.30 3.84 -9.99
CA ILE A 132 7.30 3.41 -9.01
C ILE A 132 6.70 2.34 -8.11
N GLU A 133 7.43 1.25 -7.89
CA GLU A 133 7.11 0.29 -6.84
C GLU A 133 7.57 0.82 -5.48
N LEU A 134 6.67 0.80 -4.49
CA LEU A 134 6.94 1.26 -3.13
C LEU A 134 7.03 0.04 -2.18
N PRO A 135 8.22 -0.56 -2.04
CA PRO A 135 8.41 -1.70 -1.14
C PRO A 135 8.18 -1.30 0.32
N SER A 136 7.80 -2.29 1.14
CA SER A 136 7.58 -2.08 2.57
C SER A 136 8.89 -1.77 3.30
N CYS A 137 8.90 -0.72 4.12
CA CYS A 137 10.01 -0.40 5.04
C CYS A 137 10.01 -1.32 6.27
N PHE A 138 10.16 -2.62 6.07
CA PHE A 138 10.04 -3.63 7.13
C PHE A 138 11.08 -3.47 8.25
N ALA A 139 12.34 -3.21 7.88
CA ALA A 139 13.42 -2.94 8.83
C ALA A 139 13.09 -1.74 9.72
N LEU A 140 12.63 -0.64 9.11
CA LEU A 140 12.21 0.57 9.82
C LEU A 140 11.05 0.32 10.77
N ARG A 141 10.03 -0.44 10.34
CA ARG A 141 8.90 -0.83 11.20
C ARG A 141 9.35 -1.67 12.40
N LYS A 142 10.24 -2.64 12.17
CA LYS A 142 10.81 -3.45 13.26
C LYS A 142 11.63 -2.61 14.23
N ALA A 143 12.48 -1.72 13.70
CA ALA A 143 13.28 -0.82 14.52
C ALA A 143 12.41 0.09 15.38
N TYR A 144 11.35 0.65 14.80
CA TYR A 144 10.35 1.45 15.53
C TYR A 144 9.72 0.65 16.67
N MET A 145 9.23 -0.56 16.37
CA MET A 145 8.55 -1.38 17.38
C MET A 145 9.49 -1.79 18.51
N ALA A 146 10.75 -2.13 18.19
CA ALA A 146 11.75 -2.45 19.20
C ALA A 146 12.12 -1.23 20.05
N ASP A 147 12.30 -0.05 19.43
CA ASP A 147 12.54 1.21 20.14
C ASP A 147 11.39 1.57 21.08
N HIS A 148 10.15 1.41 20.61
CA HIS A 148 8.97 1.70 21.41
C HIS A 148 8.83 0.74 22.59
N ALA A 149 9.04 -0.57 22.37
CA ALA A 149 9.05 -1.57 23.42
C ALA A 149 10.13 -1.27 24.47
N LEU A 150 11.34 -0.92 24.03
CA LEU A 150 12.46 -0.58 24.92
C LEU A 150 12.12 0.65 25.77
N ARG A 151 11.59 1.73 25.17
CA ARG A 151 11.19 2.93 25.92
C ARG A 151 10.11 2.65 26.98
N LEU A 152 9.16 1.77 26.68
CA LEU A 152 8.16 1.34 27.67
C LEU A 152 8.82 0.54 28.81
N SER A 153 9.74 -0.37 28.47
CA SER A 153 10.52 -1.12 29.47
C SER A 153 11.39 -0.21 30.35
N ASP A 154 12.07 0.78 29.76
CA ASP A 154 12.89 1.76 30.47
C ASP A 154 12.06 2.65 31.40
N ALA A 155 10.78 2.88 31.05
CA ALA A 155 9.80 3.54 31.90
C ALA A 155 9.22 2.62 33.01
N GLY A 156 9.69 1.37 33.10
CA GLY A 156 9.29 0.40 34.13
C GLY A 156 8.09 -0.47 33.78
N ALA A 157 7.60 -0.44 32.52
CA ALA A 157 6.48 -1.28 32.12
C ALA A 157 6.86 -2.77 32.10
N THR A 158 5.96 -3.61 32.59
CA THR A 158 6.09 -5.07 32.54
C THR A 158 5.83 -5.61 31.14
N LEU A 159 6.27 -6.83 30.87
CA LEU A 159 6.06 -7.48 29.57
C LEU A 159 4.59 -7.54 29.13
N SER A 160 3.66 -7.73 30.07
CA SER A 160 2.23 -7.76 29.79
C SER A 160 1.68 -6.38 29.42
N GLU A 161 2.14 -5.34 30.09
CA GLU A 161 1.74 -3.95 29.80
C GLU A 161 2.28 -3.50 28.44
N ILE A 162 3.54 -3.81 28.13
CA ILE A 162 4.15 -3.54 26.81
C ILE A 162 3.34 -4.24 25.71
N ALA A 163 3.01 -5.52 25.88
CA ALA A 163 2.22 -6.27 24.93
C ALA A 163 0.82 -5.66 24.70
N SER A 164 0.16 -5.27 25.78
CA SER A 164 -1.16 -4.61 25.76
C SER A 164 -1.11 -3.26 25.04
N GLU A 165 -0.18 -2.39 25.41
CA GLU A 165 0.00 -1.06 24.82
C GLU A 165 0.29 -1.13 23.32
N MET A 166 1.14 -2.09 22.93
CA MET A 166 1.50 -2.31 21.54
C MET A 166 0.44 -3.08 20.73
N GLY A 167 -0.56 -3.67 21.39
CA GLY A 167 -1.56 -4.52 20.75
C GLY A 167 -0.97 -5.79 20.12
N VAL A 168 0.05 -6.38 20.76
CA VAL A 168 0.73 -7.60 20.31
C VAL A 168 0.73 -8.67 21.40
N GLU A 169 1.03 -9.91 21.04
CA GLU A 169 1.21 -10.99 22.02
C GLU A 169 2.46 -10.76 22.90
N GLN A 170 2.44 -11.24 24.15
CA GLN A 170 3.60 -11.16 25.05
C GLN A 170 4.87 -11.81 24.46
N LYS A 171 4.72 -12.89 23.69
CA LYS A 171 5.83 -13.51 22.96
C LYS A 171 6.46 -12.54 21.95
N THR A 172 5.65 -11.75 21.26
CA THR A 172 6.10 -10.73 20.32
C THR A 172 6.78 -9.58 21.05
N ALA A 173 6.21 -9.08 22.14
CA ALA A 173 6.84 -8.06 22.98
C ALA A 173 8.22 -8.53 23.51
N LYS A 174 8.32 -9.78 23.96
CA LYS A 174 9.59 -10.38 24.40
C LYS A 174 10.61 -10.43 23.26
N SER A 175 10.18 -10.84 22.06
CA SER A 175 11.06 -10.85 20.89
C SER A 175 11.52 -9.45 20.46
N LEU A 176 10.69 -8.42 20.66
CA LEU A 176 11.06 -7.04 20.35
C LEU A 176 12.12 -6.52 21.32
N LEU A 177 11.95 -6.78 22.62
CA LEU A 177 12.95 -6.41 23.64
C LEU A 177 14.28 -7.15 23.43
N ALA A 178 14.24 -8.45 23.14
CA ALA A 178 15.46 -9.20 22.83
C ALA A 178 16.20 -8.68 21.58
N GLY A 179 15.47 -8.09 20.63
CA GLY A 179 16.02 -7.46 19.44
C GLY A 179 16.37 -5.99 19.61
N ALA A 180 16.11 -5.38 20.77
CA ALA A 180 16.28 -3.95 20.98
C ALA A 180 17.75 -3.53 20.92
N ASP A 181 18.67 -4.33 21.47
CA ASP A 181 20.11 -4.07 21.42
C ASP A 181 20.66 -4.04 19.98
N TYR A 182 20.11 -4.86 19.10
CA TYR A 182 20.48 -4.84 17.69
C TYR A 182 20.10 -3.50 17.03
N TRP A 183 18.95 -2.95 17.41
CA TRP A 183 18.46 -1.69 16.85
C TRP A 183 19.05 -0.48 17.54
N SER A 184 19.31 -0.50 18.84
CA SER A 184 19.82 0.65 19.61
C SER A 184 21.10 1.22 19.00
N VAL A 185 22.05 0.37 18.61
CA VAL A 185 23.30 0.75 17.92
C VAL A 185 23.04 1.47 16.59
N ARG A 186 21.90 1.20 15.95
CA ARG A 186 21.48 1.76 14.65
C ARG A 186 20.50 2.93 14.78
N LEU A 187 20.10 3.30 16.00
CA LEU A 187 19.19 4.41 16.28
C LEU A 187 19.91 5.63 16.87
N CYS A 188 21.18 5.48 17.28
CA CYS A 188 22.10 6.56 17.62
C CYS A 188 22.58 7.31 16.38
#